data_AF-A0A3C0J2F3-F1
#
_entry.id   AF-A0A3C0J2F3-F1
#
_cell.length_a   1.000
_cell.length_b   1.000
_cell.length_c   1.000
_cell.angle_alpha   90.00
_cell.angle_beta   90.00
_cell.angle_gamma   90.00
#
_symmetry.space_group_name_H-M   'P 1'
#
loop_
_entity.id
_entity.type
_entity.pdbx_description
1 polymer ?
#
loop_
_entity_poly.entity_id
_entity_poly.type
_entity_poly.pdbx_seq_one_letter_code
_entity_poly.pdbx_strand_id
1 'polypeptide(L)'
;MAGTVLKSYEGAVAAEYRRRIKMWSRLRKAGGPLGVGAGLLRELRIYGGGQGIWVDKGISGSVSPDGSGVAVGLLHTGEYYNDLSADGAIYRYRRTARAVKRDLDEISAVKNSGLLGLPVFVVTTAGPARSLRDVRVGWVEDWDDAGMAFLVAFGTIRWPIPCVAQDPGRLFAPVEPPGDRLPEARRRTSSEARFRFGVFRRYGRQCAVCDMAVPELLDIVRLKPRPSEIHDDPANGLVLCALHQRAYELGLFTIDPFTLHITIPSDGPSIAALNITRTGLNHLYRRSDTP
;
A
#
# COMPACT_ATOMS: atom_id res chain seq x y z
N MET A 1 17.04 23.76 12.72
CA MET A 1 17.37 22.32 12.89
C MET A 1 16.87 21.46 11.71
N ALA A 2 17.12 21.88 10.46
CA ALA A 2 16.85 21.10 9.24
C ALA A 2 18.09 20.33 8.74
N GLY A 3 19.26 20.55 9.36
CA GLY A 3 20.56 20.17 8.84
C GLY A 3 21.11 18.82 9.31
N THR A 4 20.52 18.18 10.32
CA THR A 4 21.15 16.99 10.94
C THR A 4 20.79 15.67 10.23
N VAL A 5 19.59 15.54 9.66
CA VAL A 5 19.18 14.32 8.88
C VAL A 5 19.67 14.37 7.43
N LEU A 6 19.90 15.57 6.87
CA LEU A 6 20.57 15.70 5.56
C LEU A 6 22.02 15.18 5.58
N LYS A 7 22.63 14.97 6.75
CA LYS A 7 23.98 14.39 6.87
C LYS A 7 24.05 12.89 6.56
N SER A 8 22.92 12.16 6.55
CA SER A 8 22.91 10.73 6.16
C SER A 8 22.62 10.50 4.68
N TYR A 9 22.27 11.55 3.94
CA TYR A 9 22.02 11.50 2.50
C TYR A 9 23.10 12.31 1.79
N GLU A 10 24.14 11.65 1.30
CA GLU A 10 25.17 12.30 0.48
C GLU A 10 24.87 12.16 -1.02
N GLY A 11 25.43 13.05 -1.83
CA GLY A 11 25.39 12.96 -3.29
C GLY A 11 23.99 13.14 -3.93
N ALA A 12 23.66 12.24 -4.86
CA ALA A 12 22.51 12.35 -5.75
C ALA A 12 21.16 12.29 -5.03
N VAL A 13 21.05 11.51 -3.94
CA VAL A 13 19.80 11.34 -3.19
C VAL A 13 19.39 12.63 -2.47
N ALA A 14 20.35 13.31 -1.82
CA ALA A 14 20.08 14.60 -1.18
C ALA A 14 19.73 15.70 -2.20
N ALA A 15 20.31 15.65 -3.40
CA ALA A 15 19.96 16.57 -4.48
C ALA A 15 18.51 16.33 -4.96
N GLU A 16 18.12 15.08 -5.14
CA GLU A 16 16.76 14.71 -5.52
C GLU A 16 15.73 15.05 -4.44
N TYR A 17 16.02 14.81 -3.16
CA TYR A 17 15.15 15.23 -2.05
C TYR A 17 14.92 16.75 -2.05
N ARG A 18 16.00 17.55 -2.21
CA ARG A 18 15.91 19.02 -2.34
C ARG A 18 15.12 19.44 -3.57
N ARG A 19 15.25 18.72 -4.70
CA ARG A 19 14.44 18.95 -5.90
C ARG A 19 12.95 18.75 -5.61
N ARG A 20 12.57 17.68 -4.90
CA ARG A 20 11.17 17.41 -4.52
C ARG A 20 10.58 18.48 -3.59
N ILE A 21 11.36 19.01 -2.65
CA ILE A 21 10.95 20.17 -1.83
C ILE A 21 10.63 21.38 -2.72
N LYS A 22 11.52 21.70 -3.67
CA LYS A 22 11.32 22.83 -4.59
C LYS A 22 10.10 22.61 -5.50
N MET A 23 9.90 21.41 -6.03
CA MET A 23 8.72 21.06 -6.84
C MET A 23 7.42 21.28 -6.05
N TRP A 24 7.36 20.78 -4.81
CA TRP A 24 6.20 20.98 -3.93
C TRP A 24 5.94 22.45 -3.61
N SER A 25 6.99 23.22 -3.32
CA SER A 25 6.87 24.66 -3.08
C SER A 25 6.34 25.42 -4.31
N ARG A 26 6.84 25.10 -5.50
CA ARG A 26 6.37 25.70 -6.76
C ARG A 26 4.92 25.36 -7.05
N LEU A 27 4.51 24.10 -6.82
CA LEU A 27 3.12 23.68 -6.97
C LEU A 27 2.18 24.50 -6.07
N ARG A 28 2.53 24.66 -4.79
CA ARG A 28 1.72 25.45 -3.85
C ARG A 28 1.65 26.93 -4.23
N LYS A 29 2.75 27.51 -4.70
CA LYS A 29 2.77 28.91 -5.18
C LYS A 29 1.90 29.14 -6.41
N ALA A 30 1.73 28.10 -7.24
CA ALA A 30 0.88 28.13 -8.43
C ALA A 30 -0.61 27.82 -8.15
N GLY A 31 -1.04 27.82 -6.87
CA GLY A 31 -2.44 27.59 -6.49
C GLY A 31 -2.82 26.13 -6.23
N GLY A 32 -1.86 25.20 -6.26
CA GLY A 32 -2.09 23.81 -5.87
C GLY A 32 -2.12 23.60 -4.34
N PRO A 33 -2.29 22.35 -3.87
CA PRO A 33 -2.15 21.10 -4.63
C PRO A 33 -3.47 20.49 -5.15
N LEU A 34 -4.61 21.15 -4.90
CA LEU A 34 -5.94 20.68 -5.31
C LEU A 34 -6.39 21.35 -6.61
N GLY A 35 -7.13 20.63 -7.44
CA GLY A 35 -7.77 21.17 -8.63
C GLY A 35 -6.80 21.72 -9.68
N VAL A 36 -5.58 21.16 -9.77
CA VAL A 36 -4.54 21.67 -10.67
C VAL A 36 -4.63 21.07 -12.07
N GLY A 37 -4.30 21.86 -13.09
CA GLY A 37 -4.22 21.39 -14.46
C GLY A 37 -3.05 20.42 -14.69
N ALA A 38 -3.27 19.37 -15.48
CA ALA A 38 -2.23 18.40 -15.81
C ALA A 38 -1.02 19.01 -16.56
N GLY A 39 -1.20 20.16 -17.22
CA GLY A 39 -0.11 20.91 -17.85
C GLY A 39 0.91 21.44 -16.85
N LEU A 40 0.44 22.05 -15.76
CA LEU A 40 1.30 22.55 -14.68
C LEU A 40 2.11 21.42 -14.04
N LEU A 41 1.50 20.25 -13.82
CA LEU A 41 2.21 19.09 -13.25
C LEU A 41 3.32 18.55 -14.17
N ARG A 42 3.12 18.62 -15.49
CA ARG A 42 4.14 18.27 -16.49
C ARG A 42 5.29 19.28 -16.49
N GLU A 43 4.98 20.57 -16.43
CA GLU A 43 5.99 21.64 -16.35
C GLU A 43 6.86 21.49 -15.09
N LEU A 44 6.23 21.20 -13.95
CA LEU A 44 6.92 20.94 -12.69
C LEU A 44 7.60 19.56 -12.63
N ARG A 45 7.45 18.73 -13.68
CA ARG A 45 7.94 17.34 -13.77
C ARG A 45 7.45 16.40 -12.65
N ILE A 46 6.30 16.73 -12.05
CA ILE A 46 5.61 15.89 -11.06
C ILE A 46 4.94 14.70 -11.76
N TYR A 47 4.52 14.88 -13.01
CA TYR A 47 3.74 13.92 -13.79
C TYR A 47 4.18 13.94 -15.26
N GLY A 48 4.31 12.77 -15.89
CA GLY A 48 4.78 12.65 -17.28
C GLY A 48 3.69 12.52 -18.35
N GLY A 49 2.40 12.45 -17.97
CA GLY A 49 1.31 12.22 -18.91
C GLY A 49 1.09 10.75 -19.27
N GLY A 50 -0.10 10.22 -18.98
CA GLY A 50 -0.54 8.87 -19.40
C GLY A 50 0.19 7.69 -18.77
N GLN A 51 1.15 7.96 -17.89
CA GLN A 51 1.93 6.94 -17.19
C GLN A 51 1.41 6.77 -15.76
N GLY A 52 1.21 5.51 -15.35
CA GLY A 52 0.86 5.16 -13.98
C GLY A 52 1.99 5.54 -13.02
N ILE A 53 3.20 5.09 -13.34
CA ILE A 53 4.42 5.42 -12.60
C ILE A 53 5.23 6.40 -13.45
N TRP A 54 5.59 7.54 -12.89
CA TRP A 54 6.41 8.54 -13.57
C TRP A 54 7.82 8.58 -12.99
N VAL A 55 8.81 8.37 -13.85
CA VAL A 55 10.24 8.43 -13.54
C VAL A 55 10.90 9.49 -14.45
N ASP A 56 11.51 10.51 -13.86
CA ASP A 56 12.31 11.50 -14.60
C ASP A 56 13.71 10.94 -14.85
N LYS A 57 13.83 9.90 -15.70
CA LYS A 57 15.07 9.11 -15.89
C LYS A 57 16.31 9.97 -16.18
N GLY A 58 16.17 11.07 -16.92
CA GLY A 58 17.28 11.96 -17.24
C GLY A 58 17.88 12.68 -16.02
N ILE A 59 17.11 12.82 -14.93
CA ILE A 59 17.57 13.40 -13.67
C ILE A 59 17.79 12.33 -12.60
N SER A 60 16.90 11.33 -12.51
CA SER A 60 16.89 10.36 -11.43
C SER A 60 17.70 9.10 -11.70
N GLY A 61 18.17 8.85 -12.93
CA GLY A 61 18.87 7.60 -13.28
C GLY A 61 20.13 7.32 -12.46
N SER A 62 20.87 8.37 -12.06
CA SER A 62 22.07 8.24 -11.20
C SER A 62 21.76 8.22 -9.70
N VAL A 63 20.48 8.32 -9.31
CA VAL A 63 20.05 8.34 -7.90
C VAL A 63 19.96 6.91 -7.35
N SER A 64 19.67 5.92 -8.20
CA SER A 64 19.56 4.52 -7.78
C SER A 64 20.76 3.68 -8.25
N PRO A 65 21.22 2.69 -7.45
CA PRO A 65 22.36 1.84 -7.81
C PRO A 65 22.15 0.99 -9.07
N ASP A 66 20.91 0.63 -9.37
CA ASP A 66 20.50 -0.23 -10.48
C ASP A 66 20.24 0.52 -11.79
N GLY A 67 20.34 1.86 -11.78
CA GLY A 67 20.07 2.71 -12.94
C GLY A 67 18.59 2.84 -13.34
N SER A 68 17.67 2.19 -12.61
CA SER A 68 16.21 2.29 -12.83
C SER A 68 15.67 3.69 -12.48
N GLY A 69 16.42 4.44 -11.68
CA GLY A 69 16.07 5.74 -11.14
C GLY A 69 15.13 5.64 -9.94
N VAL A 70 14.47 6.76 -9.65
CA VAL A 70 13.48 6.87 -8.57
C VAL A 70 12.17 7.46 -9.08
N ALA A 71 11.05 6.87 -8.65
CA ALA A 71 9.72 7.34 -9.01
C ALA A 71 9.46 8.72 -8.42
N VAL A 72 8.91 9.62 -9.23
CA VAL A 72 8.56 10.99 -8.86
C VAL A 72 7.05 11.12 -8.65
N GLY A 73 6.25 10.56 -9.56
CA GLY A 73 4.80 10.66 -9.54
C GLY A 73 4.13 9.30 -9.65
N LEU A 74 3.01 9.12 -8.96
CA LEU A 74 2.13 7.96 -9.05
C LEU A 74 0.72 8.42 -9.41
N LEU A 75 0.24 8.10 -10.60
CA LEU A 75 -1.12 8.40 -11.02
C LEU A 75 -2.09 7.33 -10.50
N HIS A 76 -2.88 7.69 -9.50
CA HIS A 76 -3.91 6.82 -8.94
C HIS A 76 -5.28 7.16 -9.55
N THR A 77 -5.80 6.26 -10.39
CA THR A 77 -7.04 6.49 -11.17
C THR A 77 -8.32 6.28 -10.35
N GLY A 78 -8.22 5.72 -9.14
CA GLY A 78 -9.38 5.45 -8.29
C GLY A 78 -10.26 4.31 -8.81
N GLU A 79 -9.70 3.43 -9.64
CA GLU A 79 -10.42 2.29 -10.24
C GLU A 79 -10.90 1.27 -9.19
N TYR A 80 -10.19 1.15 -8.07
CA TYR A 80 -10.52 0.20 -7.01
C TYR A 80 -11.09 0.90 -5.80
N TYR A 81 -12.27 0.44 -5.38
CA TYR A 81 -12.90 0.83 -4.12
C TYR A 81 -11.97 0.46 -2.96
N ASN A 82 -11.82 1.35 -1.96
CA ASN A 82 -10.95 1.22 -0.77
C ASN A 82 -9.42 1.30 -0.97
N ASP A 83 -8.91 1.55 -2.18
CA ASP A 83 -7.46 1.72 -2.39
C ASP A 83 -6.96 3.15 -2.09
N LEU A 84 -7.87 4.09 -1.77
CA LEU A 84 -7.53 5.46 -1.39
C LEU A 84 -8.23 5.86 -0.09
N SER A 85 -7.47 6.30 0.90
CA SER A 85 -7.96 6.82 2.18
C SER A 85 -7.50 8.27 2.40
N ALA A 86 -7.86 8.86 3.54
CA ALA A 86 -7.42 10.21 3.92
C ALA A 86 -5.91 10.27 4.22
N ASP A 87 -5.35 9.16 4.67
CA ASP A 87 -4.00 9.03 5.24
C ASP A 87 -3.05 8.13 4.42
N GLY A 88 -3.54 7.49 3.36
CA GLY A 88 -2.69 6.71 2.45
C GLY A 88 -3.41 6.21 1.20
N ALA A 89 -2.69 5.41 0.43
CA ALA A 89 -3.20 4.71 -0.74
C ALA A 89 -2.52 3.34 -0.89
N ILE A 90 -3.27 2.39 -1.44
CA ILE A 90 -2.75 1.15 -2.02
C ILE A 90 -2.62 1.40 -3.52
N TYR A 91 -1.41 1.72 -3.97
CA TYR A 91 -1.14 1.94 -5.38
C TYR A 91 -0.95 0.62 -6.11
N ARG A 92 -1.92 0.24 -6.96
CA ARG A 92 -1.81 -0.96 -7.80
C ARG A 92 -1.13 -0.65 -9.12
N TYR A 93 -0.13 -1.44 -9.46
CA TYR A 93 0.50 -1.42 -10.77
C TYR A 93 -0.01 -2.59 -11.63
N ARG A 94 0.07 -2.44 -12.94
CA ARG A 94 -0.27 -3.49 -13.90
C ARG A 94 0.91 -3.75 -14.80
N ARG A 95 1.07 -5.00 -15.22
CA ARG A 95 1.89 -5.30 -16.39
C ARG A 95 1.20 -4.70 -17.61
N THR A 96 1.92 -3.88 -18.34
CA THR A 96 1.42 -3.24 -19.55
C THR A 96 1.74 -4.13 -20.75
N ALA A 97 1.09 -3.90 -21.89
CA ALA A 97 1.46 -4.56 -23.15
C ALA A 97 2.81 -4.08 -23.72
N ARG A 98 3.56 -3.26 -22.98
CA ARG A 98 4.84 -2.68 -23.40
C ARG A 98 5.97 -3.67 -23.10
N ALA A 99 7.19 -3.28 -23.46
CA ALA A 99 8.39 -4.06 -23.15
C ALA A 99 8.49 -4.32 -21.63
N VAL A 100 8.57 -5.60 -21.25
CA VAL A 100 8.61 -6.08 -19.86
C VAL A 100 9.67 -5.35 -19.03
N LYS A 101 10.84 -5.07 -19.61
CA LYS A 101 11.93 -4.34 -18.96
C LYS A 101 11.49 -2.96 -18.45
N ARG A 102 10.64 -2.25 -19.19
CA ARG A 102 10.19 -0.91 -18.79
C ARG A 102 9.32 -0.97 -17.54
N ASP A 103 8.39 -1.91 -17.49
CA ASP A 103 7.53 -2.09 -16.31
C ASP A 103 8.38 -2.47 -15.10
N LEU A 104 9.37 -3.35 -15.27
CA LEU A 104 10.32 -3.71 -14.21
C LEU A 104 11.12 -2.49 -13.72
N ASP A 105 11.66 -1.67 -14.62
CA ASP A 105 12.38 -0.44 -14.26
C ASP A 105 11.46 0.53 -13.48
N GLU A 106 10.21 0.70 -13.91
CA GLU A 106 9.22 1.56 -13.25
C GLU A 106 8.89 1.03 -11.83
N ILE A 107 8.67 -0.28 -11.68
CA ILE A 107 8.46 -0.95 -10.38
C ILE A 107 9.69 -0.77 -9.48
N SER A 108 10.89 -1.03 -10.00
CA SER A 108 12.15 -0.83 -9.27
C SER A 108 12.32 0.63 -8.84
N ALA A 109 11.94 1.59 -9.69
CA ALA A 109 12.02 3.01 -9.33
C ALA A 109 11.09 3.40 -8.17
N VAL A 110 9.93 2.75 -8.01
CA VAL A 110 9.07 2.96 -6.84
C VAL A 110 9.70 2.35 -5.58
N LYS A 111 10.22 1.12 -5.68
CA LYS A 111 10.96 0.47 -4.58
C LYS A 111 12.16 1.31 -4.13
N ASN A 112 12.94 1.81 -5.09
CA ASN A 112 14.08 2.70 -4.85
C ASN A 112 13.66 3.99 -4.13
N SER A 113 12.54 4.61 -4.52
CA SER A 113 12.01 5.78 -3.79
C SER A 113 11.71 5.46 -2.32
N GLY A 114 11.14 4.29 -2.03
CA GLY A 114 10.89 3.85 -0.67
C GLY A 114 12.18 3.59 0.12
N LEU A 115 13.07 2.76 -0.44
CA LEU A 115 14.35 2.39 0.20
C LEU A 115 15.24 3.61 0.47
N LEU A 116 15.25 4.58 -0.45
CA LEU A 116 16.02 5.82 -0.32
C LEU A 116 15.26 6.93 0.43
N GLY A 117 14.08 6.65 1.00
CA GLY A 117 13.31 7.63 1.77
C GLY A 117 13.00 8.92 1.00
N LEU A 118 12.64 8.80 -0.27
CA LEU A 118 12.27 9.93 -1.13
C LEU A 118 10.74 10.05 -1.27
N PRO A 119 10.15 11.23 -1.06
CA PRO A 119 8.70 11.41 -1.10
C PRO A 119 8.18 11.33 -2.53
N VAL A 120 7.16 10.53 -2.82
CA VAL A 120 6.51 10.47 -4.14
C VAL A 120 5.30 11.40 -4.19
N PHE A 121 4.94 11.91 -5.35
CA PHE A 121 3.71 12.70 -5.54
C PHE A 121 2.60 11.78 -6.06
N VAL A 122 1.61 11.50 -5.21
CA VAL A 122 0.42 10.75 -5.61
C VAL A 122 -0.57 11.71 -6.24
N VAL A 123 -0.93 11.44 -7.49
CA VAL A 123 -1.77 12.28 -8.33
C VAL A 123 -3.10 11.56 -8.55
N THR A 124 -4.20 12.17 -8.14
CA THR A 124 -5.56 11.65 -8.37
C THR A 124 -6.31 12.55 -9.34
N THR A 125 -7.29 12.01 -10.07
CA THR A 125 -8.19 12.81 -10.89
C THR A 125 -9.26 13.49 -10.04
N ALA A 126 -9.57 14.75 -10.32
CA ALA A 126 -10.55 15.55 -9.60
C ALA A 126 -11.44 16.38 -10.54
N GLY A 127 -12.53 16.93 -9.99
CA GLY A 127 -13.45 17.84 -10.67
C GLY A 127 -14.39 17.19 -11.71
N PRO A 128 -15.32 17.98 -12.28
CA PRO A 128 -16.19 17.52 -13.37
C PRO A 128 -15.37 17.01 -14.55
N ALA A 129 -15.79 15.88 -15.14
CA ALA A 129 -15.07 15.20 -16.24
C ALA A 129 -13.62 14.75 -15.93
N ARG A 130 -13.19 14.67 -14.65
CA ARG A 130 -11.86 14.17 -14.25
C ARG A 130 -10.69 14.91 -14.94
N SER A 131 -10.90 16.18 -15.29
CA SER A 131 -9.94 17.01 -16.05
C SER A 131 -8.86 17.65 -15.17
N LEU A 132 -9.14 17.83 -13.88
CA LEU A 132 -8.21 18.38 -12.89
C LEU A 132 -7.50 17.28 -12.12
N ARG A 133 -6.47 17.65 -11.37
CA ARG A 133 -5.67 16.75 -10.55
C ARG A 133 -5.55 17.27 -9.13
N ASP A 134 -5.61 16.37 -8.17
CA ASP A 134 -5.17 16.62 -6.80
C ASP A 134 -3.84 15.92 -6.58
N VAL A 135 -2.95 16.55 -5.82
CA VAL A 135 -1.63 16.01 -5.52
C VAL A 135 -1.43 15.87 -4.01
N ARG A 136 -1.02 14.67 -3.59
CA ARG A 136 -0.62 14.39 -2.21
C ARG A 136 0.84 13.97 -2.16
N VAL A 137 1.53 14.36 -1.09
CA VAL A 137 2.87 13.86 -0.79
C VAL A 137 2.70 12.48 -0.15
N GLY A 138 3.31 11.47 -0.76
CA GLY A 138 3.30 10.09 -0.33
C GLY A 138 4.69 9.56 0.02
N TRP A 139 4.73 8.53 0.85
CA TRP A 139 5.92 7.79 1.22
C TRP A 139 5.67 6.31 0.95
N VAL A 140 6.50 5.67 0.13
CA VAL A 140 6.39 4.23 -0.11
C VAL A 140 6.88 3.51 1.13
N GLU A 141 5.99 2.74 1.76
CA GLU A 141 6.28 2.08 3.04
C GLU A 141 6.47 0.58 2.92
N ASP A 142 5.86 -0.03 1.90
CA ASP A 142 5.91 -1.47 1.68
C ASP A 142 5.40 -1.82 0.27
N TRP A 143 5.58 -3.09 -0.15
CA TRP A 143 5.06 -3.63 -1.41
C TRP A 143 4.71 -5.12 -1.33
N ASP A 144 3.71 -5.50 -2.11
CA ASP A 144 3.24 -6.86 -2.32
C ASP A 144 3.36 -7.15 -3.82
N ASP A 145 4.45 -7.84 -4.21
CA ASP A 145 4.70 -8.15 -5.62
C ASP A 145 3.70 -9.19 -6.16
N ALA A 146 3.21 -10.10 -5.32
CA ALA A 146 2.17 -11.06 -5.69
C ALA A 146 0.84 -10.34 -5.94
N GLY A 147 0.51 -9.34 -5.11
CA GLY A 147 -0.65 -8.48 -5.26
C GLY A 147 -0.48 -7.28 -6.20
N MET A 148 0.71 -7.12 -6.80
CA MET A 148 1.11 -5.99 -7.64
C MET A 148 0.74 -4.63 -7.03
N ALA A 149 1.08 -4.43 -5.76
CA ALA A 149 0.67 -3.26 -4.99
C ALA A 149 1.81 -2.64 -4.19
N PHE A 150 1.76 -1.32 -4.08
CA PHE A 150 2.60 -0.53 -3.18
C PHE A 150 1.73 0.11 -2.10
N LEU A 151 2.18 0.06 -0.84
CA LEU A 151 1.60 0.82 0.24
C LEU A 151 2.24 2.22 0.26
N VAL A 152 1.41 3.26 0.14
CA VAL A 152 1.86 4.65 0.15
C VAL A 152 1.16 5.41 1.27
N ALA A 153 1.92 5.92 2.23
CA ALA A 153 1.39 6.76 3.31
C ALA A 153 1.42 8.23 2.94
N PHE A 154 0.33 8.96 3.18
CA PHE A 154 0.29 10.40 2.96
C PHE A 154 0.91 11.16 4.14
N GLY A 155 1.59 12.25 3.82
CA GLY A 155 2.26 13.06 4.83
C GLY A 155 2.74 14.40 4.30
N THR A 156 3.75 14.95 4.98
CA THR A 156 4.39 16.22 4.60
C THR A 156 5.86 16.00 4.31
N ILE A 157 6.44 16.80 3.41
CA ILE A 157 7.88 16.78 3.15
C ILE A 157 8.58 17.53 4.30
N ARG A 158 8.87 16.82 5.39
CA ARG A 158 9.68 17.33 6.51
C ARG A 158 11.04 16.67 6.53
N TRP A 159 11.06 15.36 6.66
CA TRP A 159 12.27 14.55 6.78
C TRP A 159 12.18 13.33 5.87
N PRO A 160 13.31 12.81 5.34
CA PRO A 160 13.33 11.53 4.67
C PRO A 160 12.79 10.44 5.61
N ILE A 161 11.86 9.62 5.11
CA ILE A 161 11.29 8.49 5.84
C ILE A 161 11.60 7.24 5.03
N PRO A 162 12.64 6.47 5.38
CA PRO A 162 12.92 5.21 4.72
C PRO A 162 11.76 4.23 4.88
N CYS A 163 11.50 3.49 3.80
CA CYS A 163 10.73 2.27 3.84
C CYS A 163 11.41 1.30 4.82
N VAL A 164 10.65 0.85 5.81
CA VAL A 164 11.06 -0.26 6.66
C VAL A 164 10.14 -1.38 6.22
N ALA A 165 10.61 -2.20 5.28
CA ALA A 165 9.84 -3.37 4.84
C ALA A 165 9.56 -4.20 6.09
N GLN A 166 8.29 -4.30 6.48
CA GLN A 166 7.91 -5.06 7.66
C GLN A 166 7.91 -6.54 7.27
N ASP A 167 8.44 -7.40 8.14
CA ASP A 167 8.17 -8.83 8.03
C ASP A 167 6.66 -9.01 8.24
N PRO A 168 5.94 -9.67 7.30
CA PRO A 168 4.52 -9.97 7.50
C PRO A 168 4.25 -10.79 8.79
N GLY A 169 5.27 -11.39 9.39
CA GLY A 169 5.19 -12.09 10.68
C GLY A 169 4.50 -13.46 10.59
N ARG A 170 4.53 -14.21 11.69
CA ARG A 170 3.84 -15.52 11.77
C ARG A 170 2.33 -15.34 11.77
N LEU A 171 1.58 -16.04 10.93
CA LEU A 171 0.11 -15.90 10.85
C LEU A 171 -0.59 -15.98 12.21
N PHE A 172 -1.60 -15.11 12.40
CA PHE A 172 -2.34 -14.92 13.65
C PHE A 172 -1.50 -14.54 14.89
N ALA A 173 -0.22 -14.20 14.74
CA ALA A 173 0.61 -13.58 15.78
C ALA A 173 0.79 -12.07 15.53
N PRO A 174 0.90 -11.23 16.56
CA PRO A 174 1.13 -9.80 16.35
C PRO A 174 2.36 -9.52 15.47
N VAL A 175 2.30 -8.48 14.65
CA VAL A 175 3.50 -8.02 13.92
C VAL A 175 4.41 -7.32 14.92
N GLU A 176 5.64 -7.82 15.07
CA GLU A 176 6.62 -7.17 15.94
C GLU A 176 6.97 -5.78 15.39
N PRO A 177 6.96 -4.72 16.21
CA PRO A 177 7.41 -3.42 15.77
C PRO A 177 8.90 -3.47 15.40
N PRO A 178 9.37 -2.67 14.43
CA PRO A 178 10.80 -2.56 14.17
C PRO A 178 11.54 -2.20 15.46
N GLY A 179 12.55 -3.00 15.84
CA GLY A 179 13.30 -2.80 17.09
C GLY A 179 13.94 -1.41 17.22
N ASP A 180 14.27 -1.03 18.46
CA ASP A 180 14.66 0.31 18.98
C ASP A 180 15.83 1.06 18.29
N ARG A 181 16.36 0.59 17.16
CA ARG A 181 17.51 1.20 16.48
C ARG A 181 17.15 2.26 15.44
N LEU A 182 15.87 2.53 15.22
CA LEU A 182 15.44 3.60 14.32
C LEU A 182 14.87 4.75 15.14
N PRO A 183 15.24 6.02 14.83
CA PRO A 183 14.69 7.17 15.53
C PRO A 183 13.18 7.06 15.49
N GLU A 184 12.53 7.09 16.66
CA GLU A 184 11.08 6.95 16.86
C GLU A 184 10.35 7.48 15.63
N ALA A 185 10.04 6.57 14.71
CA ALA A 185 9.34 6.92 13.50
C ALA A 185 7.92 7.17 13.98
N ARG A 186 7.67 8.41 14.44
CA ARG A 186 6.44 8.93 15.05
C ARG A 186 5.31 7.98 14.70
N ARG A 187 4.92 7.14 15.68
CA ARG A 187 3.96 6.03 15.53
C ARG A 187 3.08 6.31 14.32
N ARG A 188 3.47 5.71 13.19
CA ARG A 188 2.84 5.99 11.90
C ARG A 188 1.39 5.62 12.10
N THR A 189 0.49 6.61 12.10
CA THR A 189 -0.90 6.42 12.48
C THR A 189 -1.44 5.22 11.73
N SER A 190 -2.06 4.26 12.44
CA SER A 190 -2.65 3.11 11.79
C SER A 190 -3.68 3.63 10.79
N SER A 191 -3.48 3.26 9.53
CA SER A 191 -4.34 3.66 8.44
C SER A 191 -5.14 2.46 7.98
N GLU A 192 -6.39 2.68 7.59
CA GLU A 192 -7.21 1.64 6.97
C GLU A 192 -6.47 1.02 5.77
N ALA A 193 -5.76 1.83 4.98
CA ALA A 193 -4.90 1.36 3.88
C ALA A 193 -3.78 0.42 4.36
N ARG A 194 -3.10 0.73 5.47
CA ARG A 194 -2.05 -0.13 6.05
C ARG A 194 -2.61 -1.46 6.52
N PHE A 195 -3.70 -1.42 7.29
CA PHE A 195 -4.35 -2.63 7.79
C PHE A 195 -4.74 -3.52 6.61
N ARG A 196 -5.47 -2.98 5.64
CA ARG A 196 -5.90 -3.73 4.45
C ARG A 196 -4.73 -4.32 3.66
N PHE A 197 -3.71 -3.50 3.41
CA PHE A 197 -2.50 -3.93 2.72
C PHE A 197 -1.81 -5.08 3.46
N GLY A 198 -1.61 -4.94 4.77
CA GLY A 198 -0.96 -5.95 5.59
C GLY A 198 -1.72 -7.28 5.61
N VAL A 199 -3.05 -7.23 5.73
CA VAL A 199 -3.89 -8.45 5.75
C VAL A 199 -3.79 -9.19 4.40
N PHE A 200 -3.87 -8.49 3.26
CA PHE A 200 -3.70 -9.11 1.95
C PHE A 200 -2.30 -9.67 1.74
N ARG A 201 -1.26 -8.93 2.13
CA ARG A 201 0.14 -9.39 2.03
C ARG A 201 0.36 -10.64 2.89
N ARG A 202 -0.33 -10.74 4.03
CA ARG A 202 -0.21 -11.82 5.00
C ARG A 202 -0.97 -13.09 4.63
N TYR A 203 -2.26 -12.97 4.28
CA TYR A 203 -3.13 -14.11 4.03
C TYR A 203 -3.31 -14.41 2.52
N GLY A 204 -2.76 -13.55 1.66
CA GLY A 204 -2.93 -13.62 0.22
C GLY A 204 -4.26 -13.05 -0.26
N ARG A 205 -4.50 -13.14 -1.57
CA ARG A 205 -5.67 -12.55 -2.24
C ARG A 205 -6.69 -13.62 -2.62
N GLN A 206 -7.15 -14.36 -1.63
CA GLN A 206 -8.15 -15.42 -1.79
C GLN A 206 -9.02 -15.47 -0.54
N CYS A 207 -10.30 -15.81 -0.71
CA CYS A 207 -11.17 -16.04 0.43
C CYS A 207 -10.60 -17.15 1.31
N ALA A 208 -10.60 -16.94 2.63
CA ALA A 208 -10.08 -17.90 3.58
C ALA A 208 -10.91 -19.19 3.65
N VAL A 209 -12.21 -19.14 3.32
CA VAL A 209 -13.13 -20.28 3.51
C VAL A 209 -13.64 -20.90 2.20
N CYS A 210 -13.28 -20.33 1.04
CA CYS A 210 -13.58 -20.90 -0.28
C CYS A 210 -12.51 -20.54 -1.33
N ASP A 211 -12.69 -21.00 -2.58
CA ASP A 211 -11.70 -20.79 -3.63
C ASP A 211 -11.75 -19.42 -4.33
N MET A 212 -12.72 -18.55 -4.00
CA MET A 212 -12.87 -17.23 -4.61
C MET A 212 -11.59 -16.39 -4.49
N ALA A 213 -11.03 -15.99 -5.62
CA ALA A 213 -9.80 -15.20 -5.72
C ALA A 213 -9.94 -13.95 -6.60
N VAL A 214 -11.16 -13.62 -7.04
CA VAL A 214 -11.45 -12.42 -7.85
C VAL A 214 -11.28 -11.18 -6.96
N PRO A 215 -10.27 -10.31 -7.19
CA PRO A 215 -9.94 -9.21 -6.28
C PRO A 215 -11.11 -8.29 -5.94
N GLU A 216 -11.98 -8.02 -6.91
CA GLU A 216 -13.15 -7.15 -6.78
C GLU A 216 -14.25 -7.73 -5.88
N LEU A 217 -14.21 -9.04 -5.63
CA LEU A 217 -15.13 -9.74 -4.74
C LEU A 217 -14.54 -10.04 -3.37
N LEU A 218 -13.28 -9.63 -3.12
CA LEU A 218 -12.60 -9.84 -1.84
C LEU A 218 -12.66 -8.60 -0.97
N ASP A 219 -12.94 -8.82 0.30
CA ASP A 219 -12.83 -7.80 1.33
C ASP A 219 -12.17 -8.38 2.59
N ILE A 220 -11.97 -7.52 3.59
CA ILE A 220 -11.33 -7.88 4.84
C ILE A 220 -12.32 -7.69 5.97
N VAL A 221 -12.56 -8.75 6.72
CA VAL A 221 -13.25 -8.66 8.02
C VAL A 221 -12.22 -8.46 9.12
N ARG A 222 -12.59 -7.65 10.11
CA ARG A 222 -11.83 -7.51 11.35
C ARG A 222 -12.27 -8.61 12.31
N LEU A 223 -11.31 -9.42 12.73
CA LEU A 223 -11.47 -10.34 13.85
C LEU A 223 -11.45 -9.52 15.14
N LYS A 224 -12.16 -9.97 16.18
CA LYS A 224 -12.15 -9.28 17.47
C LYS A 224 -10.74 -9.38 18.07
N PRO A 225 -10.00 -8.26 18.21
CA PRO A 225 -8.71 -8.30 18.86
C PRO A 225 -8.89 -8.67 20.33
N ARG A 226 -7.91 -9.33 20.93
CA ARG A 226 -7.83 -9.40 22.39
C ARG A 226 -7.70 -7.98 22.96
N PRO A 227 -8.17 -7.70 24.18
CA PRO A 227 -8.10 -6.34 24.76
C PRO A 227 -6.69 -5.73 24.78
N SER A 228 -5.65 -6.57 24.79
CA SER A 228 -4.24 -6.16 24.78
C SER A 228 -3.63 -6.01 23.37
N GLU A 229 -4.36 -6.35 22.31
CA GLU A 229 -3.86 -6.33 20.94
C GLU A 229 -4.14 -5.01 20.24
N ILE A 230 -3.27 -4.67 19.29
CA ILE A 230 -3.42 -3.48 18.46
C ILE A 230 -4.61 -3.69 17.52
N HIS A 231 -5.59 -2.79 17.55
CA HIS A 231 -6.82 -2.88 16.77
C HIS A 231 -6.60 -3.04 15.25
N ASP A 232 -5.56 -2.40 14.72
CA ASP A 232 -5.20 -2.41 13.31
C ASP A 232 -3.98 -3.29 12.99
N ASP A 233 -3.71 -4.30 13.82
CA ASP A 233 -2.74 -5.34 13.49
C ASP A 233 -3.28 -6.21 12.35
N PRO A 234 -2.54 -6.40 11.23
CA PRO A 234 -2.92 -7.32 10.17
C PRO A 234 -3.26 -8.75 10.62
N ALA A 235 -2.75 -9.21 11.75
CA ALA A 235 -3.10 -10.50 12.34
C ALA A 235 -4.60 -10.58 12.72
N ASN A 236 -5.21 -9.44 13.02
CA ASN A 236 -6.62 -9.29 13.38
C ASN A 236 -7.53 -9.07 12.16
N GLY A 237 -7.04 -9.30 10.94
CA GLY A 237 -7.86 -9.30 9.74
C GLY A 237 -7.96 -10.68 9.10
N LEU A 238 -9.00 -10.90 8.30
CA LEU A 238 -9.13 -12.09 7.48
C LEU A 238 -9.73 -11.73 6.11
N VAL A 239 -9.17 -12.30 5.04
CA VAL A 239 -9.66 -12.08 3.68
C VAL A 239 -10.86 -13.00 3.41
N LEU A 240 -12.01 -12.42 3.09
CA LEU A 240 -13.24 -13.14 2.74
C LEU A 240 -13.82 -12.60 1.43
N CYS A 241 -14.55 -13.44 0.69
CA CYS A 241 -15.35 -12.91 -0.41
C CYS A 241 -16.63 -12.26 0.10
N ALA A 242 -17.29 -11.43 -0.72
CA ALA A 242 -18.50 -10.69 -0.35
C ALA A 242 -19.58 -11.54 0.34
N LEU A 243 -19.80 -12.78 -0.14
CA LEU A 243 -20.75 -13.72 0.47
C LEU A 243 -20.33 -14.11 1.90
N HIS A 244 -19.08 -14.54 2.08
CA HIS A 244 -18.59 -15.02 3.37
C HIS A 244 -18.33 -13.88 4.36
N GLN A 245 -17.95 -12.70 3.88
CA GLN A 245 -17.91 -11.49 4.70
C GLN A 245 -19.29 -11.23 5.30
N ARG A 246 -20.33 -11.15 4.45
CA ARG A 246 -21.68 -10.87 4.93
C ARG A 246 -22.20 -11.95 5.86
N ALA A 247 -21.91 -13.22 5.57
CA ALA A 247 -22.29 -14.33 6.43
C ALA A 247 -21.59 -14.29 7.79
N TYR A 248 -20.30 -13.92 7.83
CA TYR A 248 -19.55 -13.74 9.07
C TYR A 248 -20.08 -12.57 9.91
N GLU A 249 -20.32 -11.41 9.28
CA GLU A 249 -20.86 -10.21 9.95
C GLU A 249 -22.26 -10.44 10.56
N LEU A 250 -23.07 -11.29 9.93
CA LEU A 250 -24.38 -11.71 10.43
C LEU A 250 -24.32 -12.86 11.45
N GLY A 251 -23.13 -13.40 11.74
CA GLY A 251 -22.95 -14.52 12.67
C GLY A 251 -23.47 -15.86 12.14
N LEU A 252 -23.65 -16.01 10.82
CA LEU A 252 -24.11 -17.26 10.19
C LEU A 252 -23.05 -18.37 10.26
N PHE A 253 -21.79 -17.99 10.41
CA PHE A 253 -20.71 -18.87 10.84
C PHE A 253 -19.74 -18.06 11.70
N THR A 254 -18.97 -18.74 12.54
CA THR A 254 -17.87 -18.16 13.31
C THR A 254 -16.62 -19.02 13.18
N ILE A 255 -15.51 -18.54 13.72
CA ILE A 255 -14.22 -19.24 13.71
C ILE A 255 -13.88 -19.53 15.17
N ASP A 256 -13.67 -20.80 15.50
CA ASP A 256 -13.16 -21.17 16.82
C ASP A 256 -11.70 -20.66 16.97
N PRO A 257 -11.41 -19.83 17.98
CA PRO A 257 -10.11 -19.14 18.07
C PRO A 257 -8.94 -20.06 18.46
N PHE A 258 -9.21 -21.29 18.91
CA PHE A 258 -8.17 -22.23 19.34
C PHE A 258 -7.87 -23.28 18.28
N THR A 259 -8.92 -23.81 17.64
CA THR A 259 -8.84 -24.88 16.65
C THR A 259 -8.82 -24.35 15.22
N LEU A 260 -9.21 -23.08 15.02
CA LEU A 260 -9.34 -22.41 13.72
C LEU A 260 -10.34 -23.09 12.78
N HIS A 261 -11.27 -23.87 13.35
CA HIS A 261 -12.36 -24.49 12.63
C HIS A 261 -13.56 -23.56 12.50
N ILE A 262 -14.24 -23.70 11.37
CA ILE A 262 -15.50 -23.02 11.13
C ILE A 262 -16.60 -23.69 11.95
N THR A 263 -17.36 -22.89 12.69
CA THR A 263 -18.52 -23.34 13.46
C THR A 263 -19.77 -22.62 12.97
N ILE A 264 -20.91 -23.30 13.04
CA ILE A 264 -22.21 -22.77 12.60
C ILE A 264 -23.19 -22.85 13.77
N PRO A 265 -24.02 -21.82 14.01
CA PRO A 265 -25.11 -21.88 14.98
C PRO A 265 -26.05 -23.08 14.71
N SER A 266 -26.60 -23.69 15.76
CA SER A 266 -27.48 -24.87 15.62
C SER A 266 -28.74 -24.61 14.80
N ASP A 267 -29.21 -23.36 14.77
CA ASP A 267 -30.35 -22.85 14.00
C ASP A 267 -29.94 -22.14 12.69
N GLY A 268 -28.65 -22.19 12.35
CA GLY A 268 -28.05 -21.54 11.19
C GLY A 268 -28.10 -22.36 9.89
N PRO A 269 -27.73 -21.74 8.75
CA PRO A 269 -27.61 -22.44 7.47
C PRO A 269 -26.43 -23.42 7.48
N SER A 270 -26.50 -24.52 6.73
CA SER A 270 -25.41 -25.50 6.66
C SER A 270 -24.15 -24.95 5.97
N ILE A 271 -22.99 -25.58 6.19
CA ILE A 271 -21.70 -25.27 5.52
C ILE A 271 -21.89 -25.25 3.99
N ALA A 272 -22.61 -26.25 3.46
CA ALA A 272 -22.90 -26.34 2.04
C ALA A 272 -23.81 -25.20 1.55
N ALA A 273 -24.83 -24.81 2.33
CA ALA A 273 -25.70 -23.68 1.99
C ALA A 273 -24.95 -22.35 1.97
N LEU A 274 -23.90 -22.22 2.79
CA LEU A 274 -23.00 -21.06 2.79
C LEU A 274 -21.89 -21.13 1.72
N ASN A 275 -21.79 -22.20 0.93
CA ASN A 275 -20.69 -22.41 -0.03
C ASN A 275 -19.28 -22.36 0.61
N ILE A 276 -19.17 -22.82 1.86
CA ILE A 276 -17.89 -22.94 2.56
C ILE A 276 -17.24 -24.26 2.12
N THR A 277 -16.10 -24.18 1.43
CA THR A 277 -15.36 -25.37 0.95
C THR A 277 -14.16 -25.72 1.85
N ARG A 278 -13.75 -24.80 2.74
CA ARG A 278 -12.68 -25.00 3.71
C ARG A 278 -13.20 -24.81 5.12
N THR A 279 -13.26 -25.91 5.88
CA THR A 279 -13.79 -25.93 7.25
C THR A 279 -12.75 -25.61 8.32
N GLY A 280 -11.52 -25.24 7.92
CA GLY A 280 -10.46 -24.81 8.83
C GLY A 280 -9.43 -23.92 8.16
N LEU A 281 -8.83 -23.02 8.95
CA LEU A 281 -7.91 -22.00 8.44
C LEU A 281 -6.42 -22.43 8.44
N ASN A 282 -6.12 -23.67 8.81
CA ASN A 282 -4.74 -24.20 8.88
C ASN A 282 -3.98 -24.13 7.54
N HIS A 283 -4.69 -24.10 6.41
CA HIS A 283 -4.10 -23.96 5.09
C HIS A 283 -3.44 -22.59 4.88
N LEU A 284 -3.84 -21.56 5.64
CA LEU A 284 -3.21 -20.25 5.57
C LEU A 284 -1.75 -20.33 6.03
N TYR A 285 -1.43 -21.13 7.06
CA TYR A 285 -0.06 -21.31 7.58
C TYR A 285 0.96 -21.85 6.58
N ARG A 286 0.51 -22.48 5.48
CA ARG A 286 1.42 -23.17 4.54
C ARG A 286 1.94 -22.31 3.40
N ARG A 287 1.63 -21.01 3.36
CA ARG A 287 2.05 -20.13 2.25
C ARG A 287 3.37 -19.39 2.44
N SER A 288 4.08 -19.56 3.57
CA SER A 288 5.37 -18.89 3.79
C SER A 288 6.59 -19.61 3.21
N ASP A 289 6.42 -20.77 2.57
CA ASP A 289 7.53 -21.50 1.95
C ASP A 289 7.29 -21.70 0.45
N THR A 290 7.87 -20.83 -0.36
CA THR A 290 8.35 -21.21 -1.69
C THR A 290 9.61 -20.37 -1.95
N PRO A 291 10.71 -21.03 -2.39
CA PRO A 291 12.09 -20.60 -2.16
C PRO A 291 12.53 -19.34 -2.93
#